data_AF-A0A0B8NVW9-F1
#
_entry.id   AF-A0A0B8NVW9-F1
#
_cell.length_a   1.000
_cell.length_b   1.000
_cell.length_c   1.000
_cell.angle_alpha   90.00
_cell.angle_beta   90.00
_cell.angle_gamma   90.00
#
_symmetry.space_group_name_H-M   'P 1'
#
loop_
_entity.id
_entity.type
_entity.pdbx_description
1 polymer ?
#
loop_
_entity_poly.entity_id
_entity_poly.type
_entity_poly.pdbx_seq_one_letter_code
_entity_poly.pdbx_strand_id
1 'polypeptide(L)'
;MKIQITICFGLVVPNLVLAADDNRPNILLIVSDDIGLGDLAPFGSEINTPTLSNLAEESIRFNNFHASPVSSVTRAQMLTGANSIEVGLGSFDYSFYPPRKASRVMKLFDAQHRDRRRAPA
;
A
#
# COMPACT_ATOMS: atom_id res chain seq x y z
N MET A 1 48.79 19.46 6.12
CA MET A 1 49.22 20.79 5.63
C MET A 1 48.29 21.81 6.27
N LYS A 2 48.84 22.68 7.12
CA LYS A 2 48.10 23.69 7.89
C LYS A 2 47.51 24.75 6.97
N ILE A 3 46.34 25.27 7.30
CA ILE A 3 46.04 26.69 7.59
C ILE A 3 44.53 26.89 7.47
N GLN A 4 43.88 27.19 8.59
CA GLN A 4 42.59 27.89 8.65
C GLN A 4 42.80 28.97 9.71
N ILE A 5 42.91 30.22 9.28
CA ILE A 5 42.86 31.39 10.15
C ILE A 5 41.53 32.07 9.87
N THR A 6 40.64 31.95 10.86
CA THR A 6 39.35 32.62 10.95
C THR A 6 39.54 34.10 11.17
N ILE A 7 38.95 34.93 10.30
CA ILE A 7 38.61 36.32 10.60
C ILE A 7 37.15 36.52 10.16
N CYS A 8 36.26 36.56 11.15
CA CYS A 8 34.86 36.94 10.97
C CYS A 8 34.79 38.46 10.77
N PHE A 9 34.58 38.90 9.53
CA PHE A 9 34.11 40.25 9.23
C PHE A 9 32.78 40.12 8.49
N GLY A 10 31.80 40.91 8.93
CA GLY A 10 30.37 40.70 8.72
C GLY A 10 29.99 40.19 7.33
N LEU A 11 29.47 38.97 7.29
CA LEU A 11 28.87 38.38 6.11
C LEU A 11 27.42 38.05 6.45
N VAL A 12 26.50 38.65 5.70
CA VAL A 12 25.11 38.19 5.58
C VAL A 12 25.16 36.68 5.39
N VAL A 13 24.68 35.93 6.38
CA VAL A 13 24.57 34.48 6.31
C VAL A 13 23.59 34.20 5.18
N PRO A 14 24.01 33.62 4.03
CA PRO A 14 23.02 33.08 3.12
C PRO A 14 22.32 31.97 3.89
N ASN A 15 20.99 32.02 3.92
CA ASN A 15 20.18 30.93 4.45
C ASN A 15 20.67 29.62 3.84
N LEU A 16 21.46 28.86 4.60
CA LEU A 16 21.84 27.52 4.24
C LEU A 16 20.55 26.72 4.35
N VAL A 17 19.83 26.60 3.24
CA VAL A 17 18.76 25.63 3.10
C VAL A 17 19.46 24.29 3.20
N LEU A 18 19.48 23.71 4.40
CA LEU A 18 19.68 22.28 4.55
C LEU A 18 18.53 21.65 3.76
N ALA A 19 18.82 21.19 2.53
CA ALA A 19 17.97 20.22 1.88
C ALA A 19 17.84 19.08 2.88
N ALA A 20 16.64 18.90 3.43
CA ALA A 20 16.34 17.72 4.22
C ALA A 20 16.72 16.54 3.33
N ASP A 21 17.66 15.71 3.79
CA ASP A 21 17.90 14.42 3.18
C ASP A 21 16.60 13.65 3.34
N ASP A 22 15.73 13.77 2.33
CA ASP A 22 14.40 13.17 2.30
C ASP A 22 14.57 11.70 1.95
N ASN A 23 15.37 11.02 2.78
CA ASN A 23 15.76 9.62 2.73
C ASN A 23 14.56 8.69 3.02
N ARG A 24 13.35 9.18 2.73
CA ARG A 24 12.09 8.48 2.85
C ARG A 24 11.90 7.65 1.59
N PRO A 25 11.76 6.32 1.70
CA PRO A 25 11.52 5.49 0.54
C PRO A 25 10.13 5.81 -0.05
N ASN A 26 10.05 5.81 -1.38
CA ASN A 26 8.77 5.81 -2.08
C ASN A 26 8.18 4.39 -2.03
N ILE A 27 6.94 4.27 -1.56
CA ILE A 27 6.25 2.98 -1.45
C ILE A 27 5.19 2.91 -2.55
N LEU A 28 5.35 1.95 -3.48
CA LEU A 28 4.38 1.62 -4.51
C LEU A 28 3.71 0.29 -4.17
N LEU A 29 2.41 0.32 -3.85
CA LEU A 29 1.61 -0.87 -3.58
C LEU A 29 0.80 -1.25 -4.84
N ILE A 30 1.18 -2.34 -5.50
CA ILE A 30 0.46 -2.90 -6.66
C ILE A 30 -0.38 -4.08 -6.18
N VAL A 31 -1.67 -4.05 -6.48
CA VAL A 31 -2.62 -5.10 -6.10
C VAL A 31 -3.37 -5.54 -7.35
N SER A 32 -3.36 -6.84 -7.63
CA SER A 32 -4.18 -7.42 -8.69
C SER A 32 -5.47 -7.99 -8.12
N ASP A 33 -6.56 -7.93 -8.89
CA ASP A 33 -7.83 -8.57 -8.57
C ASP A 33 -7.86 -9.99 -9.18
N ASP A 34 -8.43 -10.95 -8.46
CA ASP A 34 -8.72 -12.32 -8.91
C ASP A 34 -7.54 -13.10 -9.55
N ILE A 35 -6.29 -12.80 -9.17
CA ILE A 35 -5.11 -13.56 -9.59
C ILE A 35 -4.81 -14.68 -8.58
N GLY A 36 -4.65 -15.90 -9.09
CA GLY A 36 -4.14 -17.04 -8.35
C GLY A 36 -2.61 -17.14 -8.38
N LEU A 37 -2.06 -17.87 -7.42
CA LEU A 37 -0.60 -18.12 -7.34
C LEU A 37 -0.06 -18.78 -8.62
N GLY A 38 -0.86 -19.69 -9.21
CA GLY A 38 -0.50 -20.42 -10.43
C GLY A 38 -0.59 -19.61 -11.73
N ASP A 39 -1.03 -18.35 -11.68
CA ASP A 39 -1.14 -17.49 -12.88
C ASP A 39 0.14 -16.67 -13.14
N LEU A 40 1.10 -16.72 -12.21
CA LEU A 40 2.33 -15.94 -12.25
C LEU A 40 3.54 -16.83 -12.55
N ALA A 41 4.30 -16.50 -13.60
CA ALA A 41 5.49 -17.27 -14.02
C ALA A 41 6.52 -17.48 -12.88
N PRO A 42 6.79 -16.50 -11.99
CA PRO A 42 7.68 -16.70 -10.83
C PRO A 42 7.29 -17.83 -9.87
N PHE A 43 6.06 -18.32 -9.95
CA PHE A 43 5.50 -19.38 -9.11
C PHE A 43 5.17 -20.66 -9.91
N GLY A 44 5.59 -20.74 -11.17
CA GLY A 44 5.45 -21.95 -12.01
C GLY A 44 4.25 -21.93 -12.97
N SER A 45 3.72 -20.75 -13.31
CA SER A 45 2.66 -20.63 -14.32
C SER A 45 3.11 -21.00 -15.74
N GLU A 46 2.16 -21.43 -16.57
CA GLU A 46 2.30 -21.53 -18.02
C GLU A 46 2.21 -20.16 -18.74
N ILE A 47 1.66 -19.15 -18.08
CA ILE A 47 1.51 -17.79 -18.63
C ILE A 47 2.84 -17.05 -18.50
N ASN A 48 3.40 -16.65 -19.64
CA ASN A 48 4.64 -15.89 -19.66
C ASN A 48 4.43 -14.45 -19.15
N THR A 49 5.00 -14.13 -17.99
CA THR A 49 4.92 -12.81 -17.34
C THR A 49 6.32 -12.22 -17.10
N PRO A 50 7.05 -11.83 -18.18
CA PRO A 50 8.48 -11.55 -18.12
C PRO A 50 8.85 -10.36 -17.21
N THR A 51 8.02 -9.32 -17.16
CA THR A 51 8.26 -8.17 -16.27
C THR A 51 8.17 -8.55 -14.79
N LEU A 52 7.24 -9.44 -14.43
CA LEU A 52 7.10 -9.95 -13.06
C LEU A 52 8.21 -10.95 -12.72
N SER A 53 8.68 -11.74 -13.70
CA SER A 53 9.85 -12.62 -13.55
C SER A 53 11.11 -11.83 -13.21
N ASN A 54 11.42 -10.78 -13.98
CA ASN A 54 12.60 -9.95 -13.70
C ASN A 54 12.48 -9.28 -12.32
N LEU A 55 11.30 -8.76 -11.96
CA LEU A 55 11.08 -8.18 -10.64
C LEU A 55 11.25 -9.21 -9.51
N ALA A 56 10.83 -10.45 -9.73
CA ALA A 56 10.96 -11.55 -8.78
C ALA A 56 12.41 -12.00 -8.52
N GLU A 57 13.32 -11.80 -9.48
CA GLU A 57 14.76 -12.11 -9.34
C GLU A 57 15.47 -11.11 -8.43
N GLU A 58 15.04 -9.85 -8.43
CA GLU A 58 15.62 -8.76 -7.64
C GLU A 58 14.89 -8.51 -6.30
N SER A 59 13.90 -9.33 -5.95
CA SER A 59 13.02 -9.11 -4.79
C SER A 59 12.87 -10.33 -3.88
N ILE A 60 12.25 -10.10 -2.72
CA ILE A 60 11.83 -11.15 -1.80
C ILE A 60 10.44 -11.64 -2.22
N ARG A 61 10.29 -12.96 -2.38
CA ARG A 61 9.02 -13.63 -2.70
C ARG A 61 8.45 -14.33 -1.49
N PHE A 62 7.13 -14.27 -1.33
CA PHE A 62 6.38 -15.02 -0.32
C PHE A 62 5.63 -16.17 -0.99
N ASN A 63 5.80 -17.39 -0.49
CA ASN A 63 5.08 -18.58 -0.95
C ASN A 63 3.92 -18.99 -0.03
N ASN A 64 3.74 -18.30 1.09
CA ASN A 64 2.69 -18.53 2.08
C ASN A 64 2.00 -17.21 2.46
N PHE A 65 1.47 -16.52 1.44
CA PHE A 65 0.67 -15.30 1.60
C PHE A 65 -0.82 -15.65 1.48
N HIS A 66 -1.65 -15.09 2.36
CA HIS A 66 -3.09 -15.39 2.41
C HIS A 66 -3.92 -14.14 2.18
N ALA A 67 -4.94 -14.29 1.34
CA ALA A 67 -6.01 -13.31 1.15
C ALA A 67 -7.34 -13.93 1.60
N SER A 68 -8.28 -13.09 2.00
CA SER A 68 -9.67 -13.53 2.19
C SER A 68 -10.28 -13.89 0.82
N PRO A 69 -11.25 -14.82 0.76
CA PRO A 69 -11.90 -15.24 -0.49
C PRO A 69 -12.79 -14.16 -1.13
N VAL A 70 -12.78 -12.95 -0.58
CA VAL A 70 -13.63 -11.83 -0.98
C VAL A 70 -12.77 -10.58 -1.08
N SER A 71 -12.85 -9.91 -2.23
CA SER A 71 -12.03 -8.75 -2.56
C SER A 71 -12.23 -7.54 -1.62
N SER A 72 -13.46 -7.31 -1.15
CA SER A 72 -13.77 -6.27 -0.14
C SER A 72 -13.09 -6.54 1.20
N VAL A 73 -13.16 -7.79 1.69
CA VAL A 73 -12.56 -8.23 2.95
C VAL A 73 -11.05 -8.08 2.88
N THR A 74 -10.43 -8.61 1.81
CA THR A 74 -8.98 -8.52 1.60
C THR A 74 -8.50 -7.08 1.55
N ARG A 75 -9.18 -6.21 0.80
CA ARG A 75 -8.80 -4.78 0.72
C ARG A 75 -8.99 -4.06 2.05
N ALA A 76 -10.06 -4.33 2.79
CA ALA A 76 -10.26 -3.75 4.10
C ALA A 76 -9.18 -4.18 5.10
N GLN A 77 -8.83 -5.47 5.15
CA GLN A 77 -7.76 -5.98 5.99
C GLN A 77 -6.40 -5.39 5.61
N MET A 78 -6.09 -5.33 4.31
CA MET A 78 -4.83 -4.78 3.80
C MET A 78 -4.65 -3.31 4.14
N LEU A 79 -5.68 -2.48 3.96
CA LEU A 79 -5.56 -1.04 4.19
C LEU A 79 -5.56 -0.69 5.69
N THR A 80 -6.26 -1.47 6.52
CA THR A 80 -6.43 -1.18 7.95
C THR A 80 -5.44 -1.92 8.85
N GLY A 81 -4.83 -3.01 8.36
CA GLY A 81 -4.04 -3.93 9.18
C GLY A 81 -4.86 -4.73 10.20
N ALA A 82 -6.19 -4.66 10.15
CA ALA A 82 -7.10 -5.28 11.10
C ALA A 82 -7.75 -6.53 10.50
N ASN A 83 -8.20 -7.47 11.34
CA ASN A 83 -8.85 -8.69 10.87
C ASN A 83 -10.29 -8.42 10.37
N SER A 84 -10.89 -9.42 9.71
CA SER A 84 -12.22 -9.31 9.09
C SER A 84 -13.33 -8.92 10.08
N ILE A 85 -13.26 -9.39 11.34
CA ILE A 85 -14.22 -9.06 12.39
C ILE A 85 -14.04 -7.61 12.85
N GLU A 86 -12.81 -7.15 13.02
CA GLU A 86 -12.48 -5.80 13.46
C GLU A 86 -12.91 -4.73 12.44
N VAL A 87 -12.77 -5.02 11.14
CA VAL A 87 -13.25 -4.14 10.07
C VAL A 87 -14.76 -4.25 9.80
N GLY A 88 -15.47 -5.15 10.50
CA GLY A 88 -16.91 -5.34 10.36
C GLY A 88 -17.33 -6.15 9.13
N LEU A 89 -16.38 -6.85 8.49
CA LEU A 89 -16.56 -7.76 7.35
C LEU A 89 -16.47 -9.24 7.79
N GLY A 90 -17.10 -9.57 8.92
CA GLY A 90 -17.11 -10.94 9.45
C GLY A 90 -17.96 -11.91 8.62
N SER A 91 -18.89 -11.39 7.82
CA SER A 91 -19.73 -12.15 6.87
C SER A 91 -19.67 -11.50 5.49
N PHE A 92 -19.84 -12.31 4.44
CA PHE A 92 -19.93 -11.82 3.05
C PHE A 92 -21.24 -11.04 2.77
N ASP A 93 -22.17 -11.03 3.72
CA ASP A 93 -23.42 -10.30 3.59
C ASP A 93 -23.24 -8.81 3.94
N TYR A 94 -23.16 -7.98 2.91
CA TYR A 94 -23.10 -6.52 3.04
C TYR A 94 -24.38 -5.88 3.62
N SER A 95 -25.45 -6.66 3.87
CA SER A 95 -26.69 -6.19 4.49
C SER A 95 -26.55 -6.06 6.02
N PHE A 96 -25.62 -6.78 6.64
CA PHE A 96 -25.45 -6.88 8.09
C PHE A 96 -24.23 -6.11 8.62
N TYR A 97 -24.04 -4.86 8.19
CA TYR A 97 -22.99 -4.00 8.75
C TYR A 97 -23.46 -3.25 10.00
N PRO A 98 -22.95 -3.58 11.22
CA PRO A 98 -23.21 -2.76 12.39
C PRO A 98 -22.49 -1.39 12.24
N PRO A 99 -23.12 -0.27 12.61
CA PRO A 99 -22.48 1.03 12.55
C PRO A 99 -21.30 1.08 13.55
N ARG A 100 -20.06 1.11 13.05
CA ARG A 100 -18.85 1.34 13.86
C ARG A 100 -18.20 2.68 13.52
N LYS A 101 -17.43 3.23 14.47
CA LYS A 101 -16.48 4.33 14.19
C LYS A 101 -15.41 3.79 13.24
N ALA A 102 -15.70 3.87 11.94
CA ALA A 102 -14.78 3.51 10.87
C ALA A 102 -13.47 4.27 11.05
N SER A 103 -12.35 3.54 11.03
CA SER A 103 -11.03 4.14 10.85
C SER A 103 -11.04 5.03 9.60
N ARG A 104 -10.16 6.03 9.51
CA ARG A 104 -10.10 6.93 8.34
C ARG A 104 -10.00 6.13 7.03
N VAL A 105 -9.32 5.00 7.09
CA VAL A 105 -9.16 4.03 6.02
C VAL A 105 -10.47 3.31 5.68
N MET A 106 -11.21 2.84 6.68
CA MET A 106 -12.51 2.20 6.43
C MET A 106 -13.51 3.19 5.79
N LYS A 107 -13.42 4.49 6.13
CA LYS A 107 -14.22 5.52 5.45
C LYS A 107 -13.85 5.68 3.97
N LEU A 108 -12.57 5.54 3.61
CA LEU A 108 -12.10 5.57 2.21
C LEU A 108 -12.60 4.33 1.46
N PHE A 109 -12.52 3.16 2.09
CA PHE A 109 -13.04 1.91 1.55
C PHE A 109 -14.57 1.97 1.32
N ASP A 110 -15.31 2.42 2.34
CA ASP A 110 -16.76 2.63 2.28
C ASP A 110 -17.16 3.64 1.19
N ALA A 111 -16.37 4.71 0.98
CA ALA A 111 -16.63 5.69 -0.06
C ALA A 111 -16.56 5.06 -1.46
N GLN A 112 -15.60 4.15 -1.68
CA GLN A 112 -15.45 3.43 -2.96
C GLN A 112 -16.60 2.44 -3.23
N HIS A 113 -17.28 1.95 -2.19
CA HIS A 113 -18.37 0.97 -2.32
C HIS A 113 -19.77 1.62 -2.25
N ARG A 114 -19.92 2.80 -1.62
CA ARG A 114 -21.19 3.54 -1.57
C ARG A 114 -21.61 4.14 -2.91
N ASP A 115 -20.67 4.40 -3.82
CA ASP A 115 -20.99 5.00 -5.12
C ASP A 115 -21.87 4.09 -6.00
N ARG A 116 -21.74 2.76 -5.87
CA ARG A 116 -22.59 1.80 -6.61
C ARG A 116 -24.05 1.78 -6.16
N ARG A 117 -24.41 2.40 -5.03
CA ARG A 117 -25.81 2.51 -4.56
C ARG A 117 -26.52 3.78 -5.04
N ARG A 118 -25.86 4.62 -5.84
CA ARG A 118 -26.44 5.86 -6.41
C ARG A 118 -26.58 5.83 -7.94
N ALA A 119 -26.31 4.70 -8.61
CA ALA A 119 -26.70 4.56 -10.01
C ALA A 119 -28.24 4.47 -10.08
N PRO A 120 -28.94 5.42 -10.72
CA PRO A 120 -30.36 5.24 -11.01
C PRO A 120 -30.53 4.04 -11.96
N ALA A 121 -31.60 3.27 -11.74
CA ALA A 121 -32.04 2.20 -12.62
C ALA A 121 -32.35 2.71 -14.04
#